data_AF-A0A661Y358-F1
#
_entry.id   AF-A0A661Y358-F1
#
_cell.length_a   1.000
_cell.length_b   1.000
_cell.length_c   1.000
_cell.angle_alpha   90.00
_cell.angle_beta   90.00
_cell.angle_gamma   90.00
#
_symmetry.space_group_name_H-M   'P 1'
#
loop_
_entity.id
_entity.type
_entity.pdbx_description
1 polymer ?
#
loop_
_entity_poly.entity_id
_entity_poly.type
_entity_poly.pdbx_seq_one_letter_code
_entity_poly.pdbx_strand_id
1 'polypeptide(L)'
;LSSFYHVIKTDILLINEKDPILCRFSIGHNVVAAMAYLGFFVLFLIMIFTGFGLYADMSEWWLPDLFAWVPSALGGDFPTRLIHHITMWFIIFIIIVHIYLVFYHEWLEGRGEVSSMFSGYKFVCKDRVQEQMDLLDRIKDPDEG
;
A
#
# COMPACT_ATOMS: atom_id res chain seq x y z
N LEU A 1 2.98 19.36 -0.95
CA LEU A 1 4.02 19.16 0.09
C LEU A 1 3.48 19.20 1.51
N SER A 2 2.71 20.23 1.91
CA SER A 2 2.13 20.32 3.26
C SER A 2 1.29 19.09 3.67
N SER A 3 0.43 18.58 2.78
CA SER A 3 -0.33 17.35 3.01
C SER A 3 0.55 16.08 3.09
N PHE A 4 1.69 16.07 2.38
CA PHE A 4 2.59 14.92 2.36
C PHE A 4 3.36 14.78 3.68
N TYR A 5 3.84 15.92 4.22
CA TYR A 5 4.51 15.95 5.51
C TYR A 5 3.55 15.64 6.66
N HIS A 6 2.30 16.09 6.55
CA HIS A 6 1.26 15.77 7.53
C HIS A 6 0.96 14.27 7.56
N VAL A 7 0.77 13.61 6.41
CA VAL A 7 0.50 12.16 6.37
C VAL A 7 1.70 11.34 6.82
N ILE A 8 2.93 11.71 6.44
CA ILE A 8 4.13 11.06 6.99
C ILE A 8 4.15 11.20 8.52
N LYS A 9 3.85 12.38 9.05
CA LYS A 9 3.83 12.58 10.50
C LYS A 9 2.71 11.79 11.18
N THR A 10 1.53 11.67 10.58
CA THR A 10 0.41 10.94 11.18
C THR A 10 0.64 9.42 11.12
N ASP A 11 1.11 8.88 9.98
CA ASP A 11 1.31 7.44 9.76
C ASP A 11 2.59 6.90 10.44
N ILE A 12 3.71 7.64 10.44
CA ILE A 12 4.96 7.20 11.08
C ILE A 12 4.98 7.51 12.58
N LEU A 13 4.32 8.59 13.03
CA LEU A 13 4.38 9.02 14.44
C LEU A 13 3.17 8.54 15.25
N LEU A 14 2.25 7.78 14.65
CA LEU A 14 1.08 7.19 15.31
C LEU A 14 0.34 8.21 16.19
N ILE A 15 0.23 9.45 15.72
CA ILE A 15 -0.54 10.47 16.41
C ILE A 15 -2.01 10.13 16.19
N ASN A 16 -2.60 9.56 17.24
CA ASN A 16 -4.02 9.33 17.39
C ASN A 16 -4.77 10.67 17.33
N GLU A 17 -5.21 11.07 16.14
CA GLU A 17 -6.19 12.14 15.99
C GLU A 17 -7.54 11.63 16.49
N LYS A 18 -7.82 11.92 17.77
CA LYS A 18 -9.07 11.67 18.49
C LYS A 18 -10.26 12.51 17.96
N ASP A 19 -10.27 12.87 16.69
CA ASP A 19 -11.30 13.75 16.14
C ASP A 19 -12.35 12.93 15.36
N PRO A 20 -13.61 12.87 15.84
CA PRO A 20 -14.71 12.13 15.20
C PRO A 20 -15.19 12.76 13.86
N ILE A 21 -14.38 13.59 13.22
CA ILE A 21 -14.73 14.39 12.03
C ILE A 21 -14.17 13.76 10.72
N LEU A 22 -13.45 12.63 10.81
CA LEU A 22 -12.90 11.89 9.67
C LEU A 22 -13.96 11.19 8.78
N CYS A 23 -15.25 11.49 8.95
CA CYS A 23 -16.33 11.09 8.04
C CYS A 23 -16.30 11.85 6.69
N ARG A 24 -15.62 13.01 6.63
CA ARG A 24 -15.70 13.93 5.49
C ARG A 24 -14.48 13.94 4.57
N PHE A 25 -13.37 13.28 4.92
CA PHE A 25 -12.15 13.35 4.11
C PHE A 25 -11.93 12.12 3.22
N SER A 26 -11.79 12.42 1.93
CA SER A 26 -11.58 11.55 0.76
C SER A 26 -11.01 10.15 1.04
N ILE A 27 -11.90 9.16 1.04
CA ILE A 27 -11.62 7.72 1.15
C ILE A 27 -10.80 7.14 -0.03
N GLY A 28 -10.53 7.92 -1.08
CA GLY A 28 -9.83 7.44 -2.27
C GLY A 28 -8.47 8.09 -2.57
N HIS A 29 -8.07 9.14 -1.85
CA HIS A 29 -6.86 9.91 -2.17
C HIS A 29 -5.78 9.78 -1.09
N ASN A 30 -5.51 8.55 -0.60
CA ASN A 30 -4.29 8.33 0.15
C ASN A 30 -3.09 8.31 -0.82
N VAL A 31 -2.56 9.51 -1.10
CA VAL A 31 -1.38 9.70 -1.95
C VAL A 31 -0.18 8.91 -1.42
N VAL A 32 -0.11 8.68 -0.10
CA VAL A 32 0.96 7.88 0.50
C VAL A 32 0.79 6.39 0.18
N ALA A 33 -0.43 5.86 0.19
CA ALA A 33 -0.69 4.49 -0.27
C ALA A 33 -0.36 4.33 -1.78
N ALA A 34 -0.77 5.28 -2.62
CA ALA A 34 -0.46 5.26 -4.05
C ALA A 34 1.05 5.30 -4.33
N MET A 35 1.80 6.14 -3.60
CA MET A 35 3.26 6.20 -3.68
C MET A 35 3.92 4.91 -3.18
N ALA A 36 3.39 4.28 -2.13
CA ALA A 36 3.88 3.00 -1.65
C ALA A 36 3.69 1.91 -2.71
N TYR A 37 2.53 1.83 -3.38
CA TYR A 37 2.30 0.89 -4.47
C TYR A 37 3.24 1.10 -5.66
N LEU A 38 3.49 2.36 -6.05
CA LEU A 38 4.47 2.69 -7.08
C LEU A 38 5.88 2.25 -6.66
N GLY A 39 6.26 2.49 -5.41
CA GLY A 39 7.54 2.05 -4.85
C GLY A 39 7.71 0.54 -4.89
N PHE A 40 6.68 -0.20 -4.45
CA PHE A 40 6.67 -1.67 -4.53
C PHE A 40 6.79 -2.18 -5.97
N PHE A 41 6.10 -1.56 -6.92
CA PHE A 41 6.20 -1.92 -8.33
C PHE A 41 7.65 -1.84 -8.84
N VAL A 42 8.37 -0.76 -8.51
CA VAL A 42 9.78 -0.59 -8.89
C VAL A 42 10.68 -1.62 -8.19
N LEU A 43 10.48 -1.86 -6.89
CA LEU A 43 11.28 -2.85 -6.14
C LEU A 43 11.09 -4.27 -6.69
N PHE A 44 9.86 -4.65 -7.04
CA PHE A 44 9.59 -5.95 -7.64
C PHE A 44 10.20 -6.08 -9.04
N LEU A 45 10.21 -5.03 -9.85
CA LEU A 45 10.96 -5.05 -11.10
C LEU A 45 12.44 -5.33 -10.85
N ILE A 46 13.09 -4.60 -9.94
CA ILE A 46 14.50 -4.84 -9.59
C ILE A 46 14.73 -6.31 -9.19
N MET A 47 13.85 -6.88 -8.35
CA MET A 47 13.94 -8.28 -7.93
C MET A 47 13.78 -9.27 -9.09
N ILE A 48 12.85 -9.02 -10.02
CA ILE A 48 12.62 -9.85 -11.22
C ILE A 48 13.86 -9.83 -12.11
N PHE A 49 14.36 -8.64 -12.46
CA PHE A 49 15.51 -8.49 -13.37
C PHE A 49 16.79 -9.10 -12.76
N THR A 50 17.09 -8.80 -11.49
CA THR A 50 18.28 -9.33 -10.83
C THR A 50 18.16 -10.83 -10.53
N GLY A 51 16.95 -11.32 -10.20
CA GLY A 51 16.69 -12.73 -9.93
C GLY A 51 16.85 -13.60 -11.18
N PHE A 52 16.17 -13.23 -12.28
CA PHE A 52 16.33 -13.93 -13.55
C PHE A 52 17.74 -13.79 -14.13
N GLY A 53 18.36 -12.62 -14.01
CA GLY A 53 19.74 -12.41 -14.45
C GLY A 53 20.74 -13.34 -13.76
N LEU A 54 20.61 -13.55 -12.45
CA LEU A 54 21.45 -14.50 -11.71
C LEU A 54 21.09 -15.97 -11.96
N TYR A 55 19.85 -16.24 -12.38
CA TYR A 55 19.36 -17.59 -12.65
C TYR A 55 19.67 -18.06 -14.08
N ALA A 56 19.93 -17.13 -15.01
CA ALA A 56 20.23 -17.42 -16.41
C ALA A 56 21.36 -18.45 -16.57
N ASP A 57 22.51 -18.21 -15.94
CA ASP A 57 23.67 -19.11 -16.02
C ASP A 57 23.44 -20.49 -15.36
N MET A 58 22.36 -20.63 -14.59
CA MET A 58 22.01 -21.87 -13.88
C MET A 58 20.86 -22.63 -14.54
N SER A 59 20.27 -22.10 -15.61
CA SER A 59 19.08 -22.67 -16.24
C SER A 59 19.34 -22.98 -17.72
N GLU A 60 18.80 -24.09 -18.21
CA GLU A 60 18.78 -24.41 -19.65
C GLU A 60 17.51 -23.83 -20.34
N TRP A 61 16.70 -23.06 -19.62
CA TRP A 61 15.43 -22.53 -20.12
C TRP A 61 15.61 -21.13 -20.76
N TRP A 62 14.86 -20.86 -21.83
CA TRP A 62 14.99 -19.62 -22.62
C TRP A 62 14.53 -18.35 -21.91
N LEU A 63 13.68 -18.45 -20.88
CA LEU A 63 13.12 -17.27 -20.22
C LEU A 63 14.17 -16.53 -19.38
N PRO A 64 14.94 -17.22 -18.51
CA PRO A 64 16.07 -16.62 -17.82
C PRO A 64 17.12 -16.00 -18.75
N ASP A 65 17.40 -16.62 -19.90
CA ASP A 65 18.39 -16.13 -20.88
C ASP A 65 18.10 -14.70 -21.38
N LEU A 66 16.84 -14.28 -21.42
CA LEU A 66 16.44 -12.91 -21.77
C LEU A 66 17.01 -11.85 -20.81
N PHE A 67 17.42 -12.27 -19.61
CA PHE A 67 17.94 -11.42 -18.54
C PHE A 67 19.44 -11.60 -18.31
N ALA A 68 20.14 -12.41 -19.10
CA ALA A 68 21.59 -12.66 -18.96
C ALA A 68 22.44 -11.37 -19.12
N TRP A 69 21.89 -10.32 -19.74
CA TRP A 69 22.55 -9.02 -19.85
C TRP A 69 22.52 -8.22 -18.55
N VAL A 70 21.63 -8.54 -17.60
CA VAL A 70 21.43 -7.78 -16.36
C VAL A 70 22.68 -7.80 -15.47
N PRO A 71 23.31 -8.95 -15.19
CA PRO A 71 24.55 -8.96 -14.42
C PRO A 71 25.66 -8.16 -15.08
N SER A 72 25.79 -8.25 -16.41
CA SER A 72 26.79 -7.46 -17.15
C SER A 72 26.55 -5.95 -17.05
N ALA A 73 25.28 -5.51 -17.09
CA ALA A 73 24.93 -4.10 -16.93
C ALA A 73 25.17 -3.56 -15.51
N LEU A 74 25.08 -4.41 -14.49
CA LEU A 74 25.28 -4.05 -13.08
C LEU A 74 26.72 -4.23 -12.57
N GLY A 75 27.65 -4.65 -13.44
CA GLY A 75 29.07 -4.82 -13.10
C GLY A 75 29.46 -6.24 -12.64
N GLY A 76 28.65 -7.25 -12.94
CA GLY A 76 28.90 -8.67 -12.71
C GLY A 76 27.92 -9.32 -11.72
N ASP A 77 28.14 -10.61 -11.43
CA ASP A 77 27.22 -11.39 -10.60
C ASP A 77 27.27 -10.99 -9.12
N PHE A 78 28.45 -10.59 -8.64
CA PHE A 78 28.64 -10.17 -7.26
C PHE A 78 27.81 -8.92 -6.91
N PRO A 79 27.94 -7.77 -7.62
CA PRO A 79 27.11 -6.60 -7.33
C PRO A 79 25.63 -6.87 -7.57
N THR A 80 25.27 -7.66 -8.59
CA THR A 80 23.88 -8.04 -8.86
C THR A 80 23.26 -8.81 -7.69
N ARG A 81 23.99 -9.77 -7.12
CA ARG A 81 23.57 -10.53 -5.95
C ARG A 81 23.43 -9.64 -4.72
N LEU A 82 24.33 -8.68 -4.53
CA LEU A 82 24.25 -7.71 -3.44
C LEU A 82 22.98 -6.84 -3.56
N ILE A 83 22.72 -6.28 -4.75
CA ILE A 83 21.53 -5.49 -5.02
C ILE A 83 20.26 -6.31 -4.79
N HIS A 84 20.24 -7.56 -5.27
CA HIS A 84 19.13 -8.48 -5.06
C HIS A 84 18.87 -8.71 -3.56
N HIS A 85 19.90 -9.02 -2.77
CA HIS A 85 19.75 -9.27 -1.34
C HIS A 85 19.34 -8.02 -0.56
N ILE A 86 19.91 -6.85 -0.85
CA ILE A 86 19.54 -5.60 -0.18
C ILE A 86 18.08 -5.25 -0.49
N THR A 87 17.67 -5.39 -1.76
CA THR A 87 16.29 -5.15 -2.18
C THR A 87 15.33 -6.14 -1.52
N MET A 88 15.71 -7.42 -1.44
CA MET A 88 14.95 -8.47 -0.75
C MET A 88 14.75 -8.13 0.73
N TRP A 89 15.82 -7.78 1.45
CA TRP A 89 15.74 -7.38 2.86
C TRP A 89 14.88 -6.14 3.06
N PHE A 90 14.95 -5.17 2.15
CA PHE A 90 14.10 -3.99 2.19
C PHE A 90 12.62 -4.35 2.01
N ILE A 91 12.29 -5.23 1.06
CA ILE A 91 10.92 -5.72 0.86
C ILE A 91 10.41 -6.47 2.10
N ILE A 92 11.22 -7.37 2.68
CA ILE A 92 10.84 -8.10 3.91
C ILE A 92 10.53 -7.11 5.04
N PHE A 93 11.39 -6.11 5.25
CA PHE A 93 11.17 -5.09 6.27
C PHE A 93 9.85 -4.34 6.06
N ILE A 94 9.57 -3.89 4.83
CA ILE A 94 8.31 -3.18 4.53
C ILE A 94 7.10 -4.10 4.71
N ILE A 95 7.17 -5.39 4.35
CA ILE A 95 6.07 -6.35 4.56
C ILE A 95 5.76 -6.47 6.06
N ILE A 96 6.77 -6.57 6.91
CA ILE A 96 6.57 -6.64 8.37
C ILE A 96 5.86 -5.37 8.86
N VAL A 97 6.31 -4.19 8.43
CA VAL A 97 5.67 -2.91 8.80
C VAL A 97 4.24 -2.83 8.26
N HIS A 98 4.01 -3.25 7.01
CA HIS A 98 2.70 -3.23 6.37
C HIS A 98 1.69 -4.12 7.12
N ILE A 99 2.08 -5.35 7.46
CA ILE A 99 1.25 -6.27 8.24
C ILE A 99 0.94 -5.66 9.61
N TYR A 100 1.94 -5.10 10.29
CA TYR A 100 1.73 -4.44 11.58
C TYR A 100 0.73 -3.30 11.49
N LEU A 101 0.88 -2.38 10.53
CA LEU A 101 -0.01 -1.24 10.35
C LEU A 101 -1.43 -1.68 10.01
N VAL A 102 -1.59 -2.65 9.11
CA VAL A 102 -2.90 -3.18 8.74
C VAL A 102 -3.62 -3.77 9.96
N PHE A 103 -2.93 -4.59 10.77
CA PHE A 103 -3.52 -5.10 12.01
C PHE A 103 -3.77 -4.01 13.06
N TYR A 104 -2.89 -3.00 13.12
CA TYR A 104 -3.06 -1.86 14.02
C TYR A 104 -4.33 -1.08 13.68
N HIS A 105 -4.54 -0.72 12.41
CA HIS A 105 -5.76 -0.02 11.98
C HIS A 105 -7.02 -0.89 12.14
N GLU A 106 -6.93 -2.20 11.92
CA GLU A 106 -8.06 -3.12 12.17
C GLU A 106 -8.43 -3.19 13.66
N TRP A 107 -7.44 -3.33 14.55
CA TRP A 107 -7.68 -3.46 15.99
C TRP A 107 -8.09 -2.14 16.63
N LEU A 108 -7.50 -1.01 16.21
CA LEU A 108 -7.71 0.31 16.82
C LEU A 108 -8.91 1.06 16.24
N GLU A 109 -9.12 1.01 14.93
CA GLU A 109 -10.18 1.79 14.26
C GLU A 109 -11.42 0.95 13.93
N GLY A 110 -11.35 -0.37 14.01
CA GLY A 110 -12.50 -1.25 13.72
C GLY A 110 -13.03 -1.12 12.29
N ARG A 111 -12.31 -0.40 11.41
CA ARG A 111 -12.57 -0.35 9.97
C ARG A 111 -12.07 -1.70 9.46
N GLY A 112 -12.97 -2.59 9.07
CA GLY A 112 -12.61 -3.90 8.53
C GLY A 112 -11.89 -3.79 7.18
N GLU A 113 -10.68 -3.24 7.16
CA GLU A 113 -9.87 -3.05 5.98
C GLU A 113 -9.35 -4.40 5.45
N VAL A 114 -8.87 -5.29 6.33
CA VAL A 114 -8.54 -6.69 5.98
C VAL A 114 -9.81 -7.45 5.67
N SER A 115 -10.89 -7.20 6.41
CA SER A 115 -12.19 -7.81 6.11
C SER A 115 -12.68 -7.44 4.70
N SER A 116 -12.40 -6.22 4.23
CA SER A 116 -12.71 -5.82 2.86
C SER A 116 -11.77 -6.44 1.82
N MET A 117 -10.49 -6.67 2.15
CA MET A 117 -9.54 -7.37 1.28
C MET A 117 -9.91 -8.85 1.11
N PHE A 118 -10.36 -9.52 2.17
CA PHE A 118 -10.72 -10.94 2.14
C PHE A 118 -12.17 -11.21 1.71
N SER A 119 -13.13 -10.42 2.19
CA SER A 119 -14.56 -10.65 1.91
C SER A 119 -15.11 -9.84 0.73
N GLY A 120 -14.42 -8.77 0.33
CA GLY A 120 -14.89 -7.82 -0.69
C GLY A 120 -15.93 -6.82 -0.19
N TYR A 121 -16.45 -6.96 1.03
CA TYR A 121 -17.44 -6.04 1.60
C TYR A 121 -16.77 -5.04 2.55
N LYS A 122 -17.02 -3.74 2.34
CA LYS A 122 -16.56 -2.67 3.22
C LYS A 122 -17.69 -2.26 4.15
N PHE A 123 -17.52 -2.47 5.44
CA PHE A 123 -18.49 -2.00 6.44
C PHE A 123 -18.45 -0.48 6.50
N VAL A 124 -19.56 0.18 6.17
CA VAL A 124 -19.73 1.63 6.28
C VAL A 124 -20.33 1.91 7.66
N CYS A 125 -19.74 2.88 8.38
CA CYS A 125 -20.21 3.29 9.70
C CYS A 125 -21.69 3.69 9.66
N LYS A 126 -22.50 3.20 10.61
CA LYS A 126 -23.96 3.41 10.66
C LYS A 126 -24.35 4.88 10.68
N ASP A 127 -23.54 5.74 11.30
CA ASP A 127 -23.79 7.18 11.39
C ASP A 127 -23.81 7.87 10.01
N ARG A 128 -23.05 7.36 9.02
CA ARG A 128 -23.09 7.87 7.64
C ARG A 128 -24.34 7.45 6.90
N VAL A 129 -24.81 6.23 7.13
CA VAL A 129 -26.05 5.76 6.51
C VAL A 129 -27.19 6.61 7.02
N GLN A 130 -27.22 6.89 8.33
CA GLN A 130 -28.21 7.76 8.95
C GLN A 130 -28.16 9.18 8.39
N GLU A 131 -26.99 9.82 8.32
CA GLU A 131 -26.85 11.19 7.79
C GLU A 131 -27.21 11.29 6.30
N GLN A 132 -26.90 10.26 5.49
CA GLN A 132 -27.34 10.21 4.09
C GLN A 132 -28.83 9.94 3.94
N MET A 133 -29.44 9.12 4.80
CA MET A 133 -30.90 8.92 4.81
C MET A 133 -31.60 10.21 5.23
N ASP A 134 -31.12 10.89 6.28
CA ASP A 134 -31.65 12.17 6.74
C ASP A 134 -31.54 13.27 5.66
N LEU A 135 -30.43 13.30 4.90
CA LEU A 135 -30.29 14.21 3.75
C LEU A 135 -31.23 13.86 2.60
N LEU A 136 -31.44 12.57 2.32
CA LEU A 136 -32.38 12.14 1.29
C LEU A 136 -33.83 12.46 1.67
N ASP A 137 -34.20 12.30 2.94
CA ASP A 137 -35.52 12.67 3.44
C ASP A 137 -35.75 14.19 3.37
N ARG A 138 -34.74 15.01 3.70
CA ARG A 138 -34.80 16.48 3.54
C ARG A 138 -34.92 16.96 2.08
N ILE A 139 -34.39 16.20 1.12
CA ILE A 139 -34.53 16.52 -0.32
C ILE A 139 -35.90 16.07 -0.83
N LYS A 140 -36.46 15.00 -0.25
CA LYS A 140 -37.72 14.40 -0.67
C LYS A 140 -38.95 15.18 -0.17
N ASP A 141 -38.86 15.80 1.01
CA ASP A 141 -39.90 16.68 1.57
C ASP A 141 -39.30 18.06 1.91
N PRO A 142 -39.37 19.05 1.00
CA PRO A 142 -38.74 20.36 1.18
C PRO A 142 -39.52 21.33 2.10
N ASP A 143 -40.68 20.95 2.65
CA ASP A 143 -41.63 21.86 3.33
C ASP A 143 -41.60 21.81 4.89
N GLU A 144 -40.70 21.06 5.53
CA GLU A 144 -40.55 21.05 7.01
C GLU A 144 -39.26 21.76 7.50
N GLY A 145 -39.05 23.01 7.06
CA GLY A 145 -37.97 23.90 7.50
C GLY A 145 -38.44 25.03 8.41
#